data_AF-A0A7Y4S7P5-F1
#
_entry.id   AF-A0A7Y4S7P5-F1
#
_cell.length_a   1.000
_cell.length_b   1.000
_cell.length_c   1.000
_cell.angle_alpha   90.00
_cell.angle_beta   90.00
_cell.angle_gamma   90.00
#
_symmetry.space_group_name_H-M   'P 1'
#
loop_
_entity.id
_entity.type
_entity.pdbx_description
1 polymer ?
#
loop_
_entity_poly.entity_id
_entity_poly.type
_entity_poly.pdbx_seq_one_letter_code
_entity_poly.pdbx_strand_id
1 'polypeptide(L)'
;MKHIVILPTFILALVSIQGCATKTYGRQGILTSYEKESMTCREVNLEMAKVSGFIDHVNKESEFSGRDVLAILGDFGIGNNMEKSAALESANKRIEQLRDQRDAKKCNANPA
;
A
#
# COMPACT_ATOMS: atom_id res chain seq x y z
N MET A 1 -18.30 -33.20 31.84
CA MET A 1 -19.26 -32.35 31.08
C MET A 1 -18.82 -30.88 31.01
N LYS A 2 -18.43 -30.21 32.11
CA LYS A 2 -17.90 -28.83 32.08
C LYS A 2 -16.75 -28.61 31.08
N HIS A 3 -15.76 -29.52 31.03
CA HIS A 3 -14.63 -29.44 30.10
C HIS A 3 -14.99 -29.61 28.62
N ILE A 4 -16.09 -30.30 28.30
CA ILE A 4 -16.56 -30.53 26.93
C ILE A 4 -17.15 -29.25 26.33
N VAL A 5 -17.72 -28.38 27.17
CA VAL A 5 -18.28 -27.09 26.74
C VAL A 5 -17.21 -26.00 26.65
N ILE A 6 -16.17 -26.05 27.51
CA ILE A 6 -15.10 -25.02 27.54
C ILE A 6 -14.23 -25.05 26.27
N LEU A 7 -13.97 -26.23 25.70
CA LEU A 7 -13.11 -26.39 24.53
C LEU A 7 -13.64 -25.69 23.25
N PRO A 8 -14.91 -25.87 22.82
CA PRO A 8 -15.44 -25.18 21.64
C PRO A 8 -15.56 -23.67 21.83
N THR A 9 -15.86 -23.19 23.04
CA THR A 9 -15.93 -21.74 23.32
C THR A 9 -14.55 -21.08 23.22
N PHE A 10 -13.49 -21.78 23.64
CA PHE A 10 -12.12 -21.29 23.53
C PHE A 10 -11.63 -21.22 22.09
N ILE A 11 -12.00 -22.21 21.26
CA ILE A 11 -11.69 -22.21 19.82
C ILE A 11 -12.40 -21.06 19.10
N LEU A 12 -13.67 -20.81 19.41
CA LEU A 12 -14.43 -19.70 18.82
C LEU A 12 -13.86 -18.32 19.22
N ALA A 13 -13.36 -18.20 20.44
CA ALA A 13 -12.65 -17.00 20.91
C ALA A 13 -11.29 -16.80 20.23
N LEU A 14 -10.57 -17.87 19.87
CA LEU A 14 -9.30 -17.78 19.13
C LEU A 14 -9.50 -17.36 17.67
N VAL A 15 -10.58 -17.81 17.02
CA VAL A 15 -10.87 -17.46 15.61
C VAL A 15 -11.26 -15.99 15.46
N SER A 16 -11.90 -15.39 16.46
CA SER A 16 -12.34 -13.99 16.42
C SER A 16 -11.19 -12.97 16.55
N ILE A 17 -9.99 -13.39 16.96
CA ILE A 17 -8.81 -12.51 17.10
C ILE A 17 -8.01 -12.42 15.78
N GLN A 18 -8.27 -13.29 14.81
CA GLN A 18 -7.49 -13.38 13.57
C GLN A 18 -7.70 -12.17 12.61
N GLY A 19 -8.75 -11.36 12.81
CA GLY A 19 -9.14 -10.28 11.89
C GLY A 19 -8.25 -9.01 11.89
N CYS A 20 -7.23 -8.91 12.74
CA CYS A 20 -6.34 -7.73 12.80
C CYS A 20 -5.03 -7.89 12.03
N ALA A 21 -4.86 -8.93 11.22
CA ALA A 21 -3.58 -9.29 10.60
C ALA A 21 -3.41 -8.81 9.13
N THR A 22 -4.33 -8.01 8.59
CA THR A 22 -4.15 -7.43 7.25
C THR A 22 -3.07 -6.34 7.29
N LYS A 23 -2.02 -6.49 6.47
CA LYS A 23 -0.98 -5.45 6.32
C LYS A 23 -1.61 -4.19 5.75
N THR A 24 -1.33 -3.02 6.34
CA THR A 24 -1.78 -1.73 5.81
C THR A 24 -0.59 -0.98 5.21
N TYR A 25 -0.57 -0.84 3.88
CA TYR A 25 0.54 -0.16 3.17
C TYR A 25 0.35 1.37 3.07
N GLY A 26 -0.85 1.87 3.37
CA GLY A 26 -1.22 3.27 3.13
C GLY A 26 -1.61 3.55 1.68
N ARG A 27 -1.98 4.79 1.37
CA ARG A 27 -2.45 5.22 0.04
C ARG A 27 -1.81 6.52 -0.38
N GLN A 28 -1.53 6.64 -1.67
CA GLN A 28 -1.09 7.88 -2.29
C GLN A 28 -2.32 8.71 -2.68
N GLY A 29 -2.34 9.98 -2.26
CA GLY A 29 -3.41 10.90 -2.61
C GLY A 29 -3.34 11.32 -4.08
N ILE A 30 -4.49 11.72 -4.65
CA ILE A 30 -4.49 12.35 -5.98
C ILE A 30 -3.73 13.69 -5.95
N LEU A 31 -3.12 14.05 -7.07
CA LEU A 31 -2.48 15.35 -7.25
C LEU A 31 -3.56 16.44 -7.31
N THR A 32 -3.58 17.28 -6.28
CA THR A 32 -4.56 18.36 -6.12
C THR A 32 -4.30 19.50 -7.10
N SER A 33 -5.31 20.33 -7.36
CA SER A 33 -5.14 21.53 -8.21
C SER A 33 -4.12 22.50 -7.63
N TYR A 34 -4.07 22.64 -6.30
CA TYR A 34 -3.10 23.51 -5.63
C TYR A 34 -1.67 23.02 -5.86
N GLU A 35 -1.41 21.73 -5.70
CA GLU A 35 -0.10 21.13 -6.00
C GLU A 35 0.27 21.33 -7.48
N LYS A 36 -0.68 21.15 -8.41
CA LYS A 36 -0.43 21.38 -9.85
C LYS A 36 0.02 22.82 -10.11
N GLU A 37 -0.68 23.79 -9.55
CA GLU A 37 -0.39 25.20 -9.76
C GLU A 37 0.94 25.62 -9.11
N SER A 38 1.16 25.22 -7.85
CA SER A 38 2.28 25.71 -7.05
C SER A 38 3.61 24.98 -7.30
N MET A 39 3.58 23.71 -7.70
CA MET A 39 4.82 22.92 -7.82
C MET A 39 5.71 23.39 -8.98
N THR A 40 6.98 23.60 -8.67
CA THR A 40 8.08 23.75 -9.61
C THR A 40 8.48 22.40 -10.21
N CYS A 41 9.25 22.40 -11.31
CA CYS A 41 9.76 21.17 -11.91
C CYS A 41 10.60 20.33 -10.92
N ARG A 42 11.35 20.99 -10.03
CA ARG A 42 12.10 20.32 -8.96
C ARG A 42 11.16 19.58 -8.00
N GLU A 43 10.06 20.22 -7.59
CA GLU A 43 9.09 19.63 -6.68
C GLU A 43 8.31 18.49 -7.33
N VAL A 44 7.93 18.63 -8.60
CA VAL A 44 7.32 17.52 -9.36
C VAL A 44 8.27 16.32 -9.40
N ASN A 45 9.55 16.51 -9.73
CA ASN A 45 10.53 15.43 -9.74
C ASN A 45 10.75 14.81 -8.35
N LEU A 46 10.77 15.64 -7.30
CA LEU A 46 10.89 15.16 -5.92
C LEU A 46 9.69 14.32 -5.50
N GLU A 47 8.47 14.76 -5.82
CA GLU A 47 7.25 14.00 -5.56
C GLU A 47 7.20 12.70 -6.34
N MET A 48 7.63 12.70 -7.62
CA MET A 48 7.77 11.46 -8.38
C MET A 48 8.73 10.47 -7.71
N ALA A 49 9.88 10.95 -7.21
CA ALA A 49 10.83 10.12 -6.48
C ALA A 49 10.24 9.55 -5.16
N LYS A 50 9.45 10.34 -4.43
CA LYS A 50 8.74 9.86 -3.22
C LYS A 50 7.73 8.76 -3.56
N VAL A 51 6.96 8.94 -4.63
CA VAL A 51 5.98 7.94 -5.07
C VAL A 51 6.66 6.65 -5.53
N SER A 52 7.78 6.76 -6.26
CA SER A 52 8.61 5.58 -6.59
C SER A 52 9.13 4.88 -5.34
N GLY A 53 9.64 5.62 -4.35
CA GLY A 53 10.09 5.04 -3.08
C GLY A 53 8.96 4.36 -2.30
N PHE A 54 7.73 4.89 -2.38
CA PHE A 54 6.55 4.22 -1.84
C PHE A 54 6.27 2.89 -2.56
N ILE A 55 6.30 2.87 -3.90
CA ILE A 55 6.11 1.64 -4.69
C ILE A 55 7.14 0.57 -4.29
N ASP A 56 8.42 0.97 -4.20
CA ASP A 56 9.50 0.08 -3.79
C ASP A 56 9.30 -0.45 -2.37
N HIS A 57 8.86 0.41 -1.44
CA HIS A 57 8.54 0.03 -0.07
C HIS A 57 7.41 -1.00 -0.02
N VAL A 58 6.30 -0.78 -0.73
CA VAL A 58 5.16 -1.72 -0.79
C VAL A 58 5.58 -3.06 -1.40
N ASN A 59 6.39 -3.03 -2.45
CA ASN A 59 6.91 -4.26 -3.06
C ASN A 59 7.83 -5.02 -2.10
N LYS A 60 8.75 -4.33 -1.43
CA LYS A 60 9.69 -4.93 -0.48
C LYS A 60 8.99 -5.49 0.76
N GLU A 61 8.02 -4.79 1.34
CA GLU A 61 7.24 -5.31 2.47
C GLU A 61 6.33 -6.48 2.08
N SER A 62 5.93 -6.53 0.81
CA SER A 62 5.19 -7.65 0.24
C SER A 62 6.07 -8.88 0.01
N GLU A 63 7.38 -8.75 -0.15
CA GLU A 63 8.25 -9.88 -0.53
C GLU A 63 8.49 -10.89 0.60
N PHE A 64 8.43 -10.48 1.87
CA PHE A 64 8.68 -11.39 2.99
C PHE A 64 7.95 -10.98 4.27
N SER A 65 6.99 -11.77 4.72
CA SER A 65 6.89 -12.07 6.16
C SER A 65 6.99 -13.57 6.36
N GLY A 66 7.89 -14.06 7.21
CA GLY A 66 7.93 -15.49 7.60
C GLY A 66 6.65 -15.98 8.30
N ARG A 67 5.68 -15.08 8.53
CA ARG A 67 4.29 -15.36 8.91
C ARG A 67 3.42 -15.77 7.72
N ASP A 68 3.84 -15.51 6.48
CA ASP A 68 3.14 -15.88 5.26
C ASP A 68 3.09 -17.40 5.04
N VAL A 69 3.95 -18.18 5.71
CA VAL A 69 3.80 -19.65 5.71
C VAL A 69 2.48 -20.09 6.40
N LEU A 70 1.93 -19.28 7.32
CA LEU A 70 0.60 -19.49 7.89
C LEU A 70 -0.50 -18.70 7.15
N ALA A 71 -0.18 -17.57 6.50
CA ALA A 71 -1.13 -16.82 5.67
C ALA A 71 -1.44 -17.51 4.33
N ILE A 72 -0.51 -18.32 3.81
CA ILE A 72 -0.69 -19.22 2.66
C ILE A 72 -1.64 -20.39 3.01
N LEU A 73 -1.86 -20.68 4.30
CA LEU A 73 -2.79 -21.71 4.76
C LEU A 73 -4.26 -21.21 4.86
N GLY A 74 -4.60 -19.97 4.46
CA GLY A 74 -5.97 -19.43 4.50
C GLY A 74 -6.23 -18.10 3.78
N ASP A 75 -7.38 -17.47 4.08
CA ASP A 75 -7.97 -16.24 3.48
C ASP A 75 -7.11 -14.96 3.63
N PHE A 76 -6.13 -14.97 4.55
CA PHE A 76 -5.25 -13.83 4.83
C PHE A 76 -4.34 -13.43 3.66
N GLY A 77 -4.00 -14.38 2.77
CA GLY A 77 -3.26 -14.10 1.54
C GLY A 77 -4.05 -13.24 0.55
N ILE A 78 -5.38 -13.37 0.51
CA ILE A 78 -6.24 -12.60 -0.40
C ILE A 78 -6.32 -11.16 0.07
N GLY A 79 -6.59 -10.92 1.36
CA GLY A 79 -6.66 -9.58 1.94
C GLY A 79 -5.36 -8.77 1.78
N ASN A 80 -4.20 -9.41 2.02
CA ASN A 80 -2.90 -8.74 1.87
C ASN A 80 -2.58 -8.40 0.40
N ASN A 81 -2.95 -9.28 -0.54
CA ASN A 81 -2.80 -9.01 -1.97
C ASN A 81 -3.75 -7.93 -2.47
N MET A 82 -4.99 -7.90 -1.97
CA MET A 82 -5.95 -6.83 -2.25
C MET A 82 -5.42 -5.49 -1.75
N GLU A 83 -4.91 -5.43 -0.51
CA GLU A 83 -4.35 -4.20 0.05
C GLU A 83 -3.10 -3.74 -0.69
N LYS A 84 -2.22 -4.67 -1.09
CA LYS A 84 -1.08 -4.37 -1.96
C LYS A 84 -1.54 -3.77 -3.29
N SER A 85 -2.50 -4.43 -3.95
CA SER A 85 -3.02 -4.00 -5.25
C SER A 85 -3.59 -2.60 -5.16
N ALA A 86 -4.36 -2.31 -4.11
CA ALA A 86 -4.99 -1.02 -3.90
C ALA A 86 -3.97 0.08 -3.54
N ALA A 87 -2.91 -0.25 -2.80
CA ALA A 87 -1.80 0.66 -2.54
C ALA A 87 -1.04 1.01 -3.83
N LEU A 88 -0.67 0.00 -4.62
CA LEU A 88 0.02 0.19 -5.91
C LEU A 88 -0.85 0.94 -6.92
N GLU A 89 -2.14 0.66 -6.98
CA GLU A 89 -3.08 1.40 -7.84
C GLU A 89 -3.10 2.89 -7.47
N SER A 90 -3.16 3.22 -6.18
CA SER A 90 -3.12 4.62 -5.74
C SER A 90 -1.81 5.33 -6.12
N ALA A 91 -0.68 4.63 -5.98
CA ALA A 91 0.64 5.15 -6.35
C ALA A 91 0.78 5.35 -7.86
N ASN A 92 0.32 4.39 -8.66
CA ASN A 92 0.33 4.46 -10.12
C ASN A 92 -0.52 5.64 -10.63
N LYS A 93 -1.70 5.87 -10.04
CA LYS A 93 -2.52 7.05 -10.37
C LYS A 93 -1.78 8.35 -10.05
N ARG A 94 -1.15 8.46 -8.87
CA ARG A 94 -0.41 9.68 -8.49
C ARG A 94 0.80 9.91 -9.39
N ILE A 95 1.57 8.88 -9.74
CA ILE A 95 2.75 9.04 -10.59
C ILE A 95 2.37 9.40 -12.03
N GLU A 96 1.26 8.87 -12.55
CA GLU A 96 0.72 9.28 -13.86
C GLU A 96 0.36 10.76 -13.86
N GLN A 97 -0.38 11.24 -12.84
CA GLN A 97 -0.73 12.65 -12.71
C GLN A 97 0.50 13.57 -12.59
N LEU A 98 1.56 13.11 -11.90
CA LEU A 98 2.81 13.85 -11.81
C LEU A 98 3.57 13.88 -13.14
N ARG A 99 3.53 12.79 -13.94
CA ARG A 99 4.11 12.75 -15.29
C ARG A 99 3.38 13.69 -16.24
N ASP A 100 2.06 13.67 -16.23
CA ASP A 100 1.24 14.62 -17.01
C ASP A 100 1.58 16.06 -16.62
N GLN A 101 1.75 16.33 -15.32
CA GLN A 101 2.08 17.67 -14.84
C GLN A 101 3.49 18.10 -15.23
N ARG A 102 4.46 17.18 -15.18
CA ARG A 102 5.83 17.41 -15.64
C ARG A 102 5.85 17.76 -17.13
N ASP A 103 5.11 17.02 -17.94
CA ASP A 103 5.05 17.18 -19.39
C ASP A 103 4.33 18.50 -19.75
N ALA A 104 3.22 18.82 -19.06
CA ALA A 104 2.51 20.09 -19.21
C ALA A 104 3.39 21.31 -18.87
N LYS A 105 4.23 21.21 -17.82
CA LYS A 105 5.19 22.26 -17.44
C LYS A 105 6.47 22.27 -18.28
N LYS A 106 6.63 21.34 -19.22
CA LYS A 106 7.84 21.18 -20.06
C LYS A 106 9.12 21.11 -19.22
N CYS A 107 9.07 20.35 -18.12
CA CYS A 107 10.23 20.19 -17.28
C CYS A 107 11.33 19.43 -18.04
N ASN A 108 12.54 19.98 -18.07
CA ASN A 108 13.69 19.29 -18.64
C ASN A 108 13.96 18.01 -17.82
N ALA A 109 14.37 16.93 -18.50
CA ALA A 109 14.61 15.60 -17.91
C ALA A 109 15.77 15.55 -16.88
N ASN A 110 16.30 16.70 -16.46
CA ASN A 110 17.44 16.78 -15.57
C ASN A 110 17.10 17.63 -14.34
N PRO A 111 17.03 17.05 -13.13
CA PRO A 111 17.14 17.82 -11.91
C PRO A 111 18.61 18.29 -11.82
N ALA A 112 18.86 19.54 -12.22
CA ALA A 112 20.08 20.22 -11.82
C ALA A 112 20.07 20.43 -10.30
#